data_AF-M2UIX9-F1
#
_entry.id   AF-M2UIX9-F1
#
_cell.length_a   1.000
_cell.length_b   1.000
_cell.length_c   1.000
_cell.angle_alpha   90.00
_cell.angle_beta   90.00
_cell.angle_gamma   90.00
#
_symmetry.space_group_name_H-M   'P 1'
#
loop_
_entity.id
_entity.type
_entity.pdbx_description
1 polymer ?
#
loop_
_entity_poly.entity_id
_entity_poly.type
_entity_poly.pdbx_seq_one_letter_code
_entity_poly.pdbx_strand_id
1 'polypeptide(L)'
;MSRALFKTLRLSSQLTPRPSSPSTIPRITLSTAQTRWSSHSPLGKPPTNARKPVTLNTLQGLYRKGEPITMVTAHDFPSAHVADHAGMDMILVGDSLAMVALGMEDTSEVLMEEMLLHCKSVARATKSAFTVGDLPMGTYEISPAQALQSAITMVKTGRVKSVKLEGGAEMAPTISKITSAGIPVLAHIGLTPQRQNALGGFRVQGKTTASALTLLTDALAVQDAGAFAVVLEAVPAQVAGLVTRQLRIPTIGIGAGNACSGQVLVHVDMLGNFPPGRFLPKFVKQYGNVWGEALGALERYRDEVKTRVYPEEMHTYPMSQEEFDEFERVVEDEREKVDLL
;
A
#
# COMPACT_ATOMS: atom_id res chain seq x y z
N MET A 1 -30.37 38.35 51.76
CA MET A 1 -29.60 38.56 53.00
C MET A 1 -28.15 38.90 52.61
N SER A 2 -27.64 40.05 53.12
CA SER A 2 -26.27 40.63 53.05
C SER A 2 -25.69 40.99 51.66
N ARG A 3 -25.51 42.27 51.26
CA ARG A 3 -24.56 43.35 51.69
C ARG A 3 -23.09 42.93 51.53
N ALA A 4 -22.17 43.63 50.83
CA ALA A 4 -21.77 45.06 50.85
C ALA A 4 -20.99 45.42 49.54
N LEU A 5 -21.13 46.58 48.87
CA LEU A 5 -20.75 47.99 49.13
C LEU A 5 -19.29 48.41 48.81
N PHE A 6 -19.15 49.19 47.73
CA PHE A 6 -18.27 50.36 47.46
C PHE A 6 -16.73 50.28 47.58
N LYS A 7 -16.02 50.71 46.51
CA LYS A 7 -15.36 52.05 46.50
C LYS A 7 -14.78 52.46 45.13
N THR A 8 -15.10 53.70 44.80
CA THR A 8 -14.59 54.56 43.72
C THR A 8 -13.15 55.01 44.00
N LEU A 9 -12.29 55.11 42.98
CA LEU A 9 -11.21 56.11 42.96
C LEU A 9 -10.94 56.56 41.52
N ARG A 10 -11.26 57.84 41.25
CA ARG A 10 -10.77 58.61 40.10
C ARG A 10 -9.41 59.18 40.46
N LEU A 11 -8.43 59.07 39.57
CA LEU A 11 -7.34 60.05 39.50
C LEU A 11 -7.22 60.57 38.07
N SER A 12 -7.28 61.89 37.98
CA SER A 12 -7.05 62.73 36.83
C SER A 12 -5.56 62.99 36.65
N SER A 13 -5.03 62.87 35.42
CA SER A 13 -3.79 63.54 35.03
C SER A 13 -3.87 64.02 33.57
N GLN A 14 -4.17 65.31 33.49
CA GLN A 14 -3.70 66.34 32.57
C GLN A 14 -3.12 65.94 31.20
N LEU A 15 -3.80 66.45 30.17
CA LEU A 15 -3.33 66.61 28.79
C LEU A 15 -2.14 67.58 28.71
N THR A 16 -1.13 67.22 27.93
CA THR A 16 -0.21 68.16 27.27
C THR A 16 -0.24 67.89 25.75
N PRO A 17 -0.17 68.94 24.89
CA PRO A 17 -0.40 68.79 23.47
C PRO A 17 0.85 68.31 22.72
N ARG A 18 0.66 67.39 21.77
CA ARG A 18 1.67 66.99 20.79
C ARG A 18 1.91 68.12 19.77
N PRO A 19 3.16 68.42 19.38
CA PRO A 19 3.42 69.17 18.17
C PRO A 19 3.27 68.29 16.92
N SER A 20 2.84 68.94 15.85
CA SER A 20 2.51 68.43 14.52
C SER A 20 3.70 67.94 13.69
N SER A 21 3.44 66.88 12.90
CA SER A 21 4.09 66.30 11.70
C SER A 21 5.01 67.23 10.86
N PRO A 22 5.99 66.74 10.04
CA PRO A 22 5.78 65.65 9.06
C PRO A 22 6.98 64.76 8.64
N SER A 23 6.68 63.53 8.22
CA SER A 23 7.20 62.97 6.95
C SER A 23 6.50 61.65 6.66
N THR A 24 5.58 61.69 5.70
CA THR A 24 4.94 60.51 5.15
C THR A 24 5.89 59.95 4.08
N ILE A 25 6.79 59.06 4.47
CA ILE A 25 7.46 58.20 3.48
C ILE A 25 6.38 57.25 2.98
N PRO A 26 6.08 57.20 1.66
CA PRO A 26 5.16 56.20 1.15
C PRO A 26 5.79 54.84 1.41
N ARG A 27 5.19 54.04 2.30
CA ARG A 27 5.45 52.59 2.32
C ARG A 27 4.99 52.05 0.99
N ILE A 28 5.92 51.93 0.04
CA ILE A 28 5.75 51.04 -1.09
C ILE A 28 5.76 49.64 -0.48
N THR A 29 4.58 49.14 -0.14
CA THR A 29 4.40 47.70 0.08
C THR A 29 4.54 47.05 -1.28
N LEU A 30 5.79 46.80 -1.69
CA LEU A 30 6.08 45.76 -2.67
C LEU A 30 5.53 44.48 -2.03
N SER A 31 4.32 44.10 -2.46
CA SER A 31 3.85 42.73 -2.30
C SER A 31 4.74 41.89 -3.22
N THR A 32 5.95 41.60 -2.76
CA THR A 32 6.69 40.46 -3.24
C THR A 32 5.87 39.27 -2.78
N ALA A 33 5.01 38.77 -3.67
CA ALA A 33 4.41 37.47 -3.50
C ALA A 33 5.56 36.49 -3.29
N GLN A 34 5.81 36.13 -2.03
CA GLN A 34 6.86 35.19 -1.68
C GLN A 34 6.47 33.88 -2.33
N THR A 35 7.10 33.55 -3.46
CA THR A 35 6.90 32.28 -4.12
C THR A 35 7.44 31.23 -3.17
N ARG A 36 6.53 30.46 -2.57
CA ARG A 36 6.89 29.42 -1.61
C ARG A 36 7.44 28.23 -2.37
N TRP A 37 8.76 28.19 -2.49
CA TRP A 37 9.50 27.01 -2.86
C TRP A 37 9.56 26.11 -1.62
N SER A 38 8.63 25.15 -1.50
CA SER A 38 8.57 24.24 -0.35
C SER A 38 8.71 22.80 -0.80
N SER A 39 9.33 21.95 0.03
CA SER A 39 9.38 20.49 -0.18
C SER A 39 8.01 19.82 -0.03
N HIS A 40 6.99 20.53 0.45
CA HIS A 40 5.63 20.02 0.52
C HIS A 40 4.96 20.10 -0.87
N SER A 41 4.83 18.94 -1.52
CA SER A 41 4.12 18.79 -2.79
C SER A 41 2.85 17.96 -2.58
N PRO A 42 1.66 18.59 -2.46
CA PRO A 42 0.41 17.84 -2.34
C PRO A 42 0.14 17.06 -3.62
N LEU A 43 -0.46 15.87 -3.49
CA LEU A 43 -0.91 15.10 -4.65
C LEU A 43 -1.86 15.95 -5.51
N GLY A 44 -1.73 15.81 -6.82
CA GLY A 44 -2.56 16.54 -7.79
C GLY A 44 -4.06 16.30 -7.61
N LYS A 45 -4.89 17.14 -8.25
CA LYS A 45 -6.35 17.01 -8.17
C LYS A 45 -6.78 15.59 -8.63
N PRO A 46 -7.75 14.95 -7.93
CA PRO A 46 -8.25 13.66 -8.34
C PRO A 46 -8.86 13.74 -9.76
N PRO A 47 -8.81 12.64 -10.54
CA PRO A 47 -9.33 12.63 -11.89
C PRO A 47 -10.82 12.96 -11.92
N THR A 48 -11.25 13.71 -12.95
CA THR A 48 -12.62 14.21 -13.11
C THR A 48 -13.66 13.11 -13.27
N ASN A 49 -13.26 11.93 -13.76
CA ASN A 49 -14.07 10.71 -13.85
C ASN A 49 -13.47 9.61 -12.96
N ALA A 50 -13.72 9.68 -11.65
CA ALA A 50 -13.28 8.66 -10.72
C ALA A 50 -13.99 7.31 -11.01
N ARG A 51 -13.22 6.23 -11.10
CA ARG A 51 -13.75 4.87 -11.25
C ARG A 51 -14.64 4.52 -10.05
N LYS A 52 -15.75 3.80 -10.30
CA LYS A 52 -16.65 3.36 -9.22
C LYS A 52 -15.95 2.34 -8.33
N PRO A 53 -16.21 2.34 -7.00
CA PRO A 53 -15.69 1.32 -6.12
C PRO A 53 -16.13 -0.09 -6.54
N VAL A 54 -15.16 -1.01 -6.62
CA VAL A 54 -15.39 -2.43 -6.80
C VAL A 54 -15.92 -3.02 -5.50
N THR A 55 -17.00 -3.78 -5.63
CA THR A 55 -17.73 -4.46 -4.55
C THR A 55 -17.85 -5.95 -4.84
N LEU A 56 -18.28 -6.76 -3.86
CA LEU A 56 -18.57 -8.18 -4.09
C LEU A 56 -19.58 -8.39 -5.23
N ASN A 57 -20.60 -7.52 -5.35
CA ASN A 57 -21.57 -7.58 -6.45
C ASN A 57 -20.91 -7.29 -7.81
N THR A 58 -19.89 -6.42 -7.83
CA THR A 58 -19.12 -6.14 -9.05
C THR A 58 -18.35 -7.39 -9.47
N LEU A 59 -17.62 -8.02 -8.55
CA LEU A 59 -16.84 -9.24 -8.80
C LEU A 59 -17.71 -10.42 -9.24
N GLN A 60 -18.86 -10.62 -8.57
CA GLN A 60 -19.84 -11.63 -9.00
C GLN A 60 -20.43 -11.31 -10.37
N GLY A 61 -20.63 -10.02 -10.69
CA GLY A 61 -21.08 -9.58 -11.99
C GLY A 61 -20.08 -9.91 -13.10
N LEU A 62 -18.77 -9.67 -12.87
CA LEU A 62 -17.70 -10.04 -13.79
C LEU A 62 -17.69 -11.56 -14.03
N TYR A 63 -17.72 -12.35 -12.95
CA TYR A 63 -17.76 -13.80 -13.03
C TYR A 63 -18.96 -14.34 -13.83
N ARG A 64 -20.18 -13.85 -13.56
CA ARG A 64 -21.39 -14.28 -14.31
C ARG A 64 -21.33 -13.91 -15.79
N LYS A 65 -20.61 -12.84 -16.16
CA LYS A 65 -20.40 -12.43 -17.54
C LYS A 65 -19.24 -13.15 -18.22
N GLY A 66 -18.43 -13.90 -17.47
CA GLY A 66 -17.19 -14.48 -17.97
C GLY A 66 -16.10 -13.44 -18.24
N GLU A 67 -16.20 -12.25 -17.62
CA GLU A 67 -15.17 -11.21 -17.71
C GLU A 67 -14.06 -11.48 -16.68
N PRO A 68 -12.79 -11.63 -17.08
CA PRO A 68 -11.72 -12.00 -16.15
C PRO A 68 -11.49 -10.96 -15.06
N ILE A 69 -11.45 -11.39 -13.81
CA ILE A 69 -11.13 -10.54 -12.66
C ILE A 69 -9.61 -10.28 -12.60
N THR A 70 -9.23 -9.02 -12.58
CA THR A 70 -7.83 -8.60 -12.46
C THR A 70 -7.44 -8.37 -11.00
N MET A 71 -6.43 -9.10 -10.54
CA MET A 71 -5.91 -8.97 -9.17
C MET A 71 -4.39 -8.82 -9.21
N VAL A 72 -3.86 -7.97 -8.33
CA VAL A 72 -2.42 -7.80 -8.17
C VAL A 72 -2.10 -7.58 -6.69
N THR A 73 -0.91 -7.99 -6.25
CA THR A 73 -0.47 -7.60 -4.90
C THR A 73 -0.07 -6.13 -4.83
N ALA A 74 -0.18 -5.51 -3.67
CA ALA A 74 0.44 -4.22 -3.34
C ALA A 74 0.85 -4.22 -1.87
N HIS A 75 1.95 -3.56 -1.53
CA HIS A 75 2.45 -3.53 -0.15
C HIS A 75 2.54 -2.11 0.42
N ASP A 76 2.41 -1.06 -0.39
CA ASP A 76 2.54 0.31 0.10
C ASP A 76 1.66 1.30 -0.68
N PHE A 77 1.76 2.58 -0.31
CA PHE A 77 0.99 3.63 -0.93
C PHE A 77 1.33 3.76 -2.44
N PRO A 78 2.60 3.91 -2.88
CA PRO A 78 2.92 4.00 -4.30
C PRO A 78 2.44 2.82 -5.14
N SER A 79 2.70 1.58 -4.70
CA SER A 79 2.31 0.36 -5.44
C SER A 79 0.80 0.22 -5.56
N ALA A 80 0.06 0.47 -4.47
CA ALA A 80 -1.41 0.45 -4.53
C ALA A 80 -1.97 1.62 -5.33
N HIS A 81 -1.32 2.79 -5.30
CA HIS A 81 -1.78 3.96 -6.03
C HIS A 81 -1.74 3.72 -7.53
N VAL A 82 -0.61 3.20 -8.05
CA VAL A 82 -0.50 2.86 -9.47
C VAL A 82 -1.42 1.70 -9.84
N ALA A 83 -1.58 0.68 -8.98
CA ALA A 83 -2.49 -0.44 -9.24
C ALA A 83 -3.97 -0.01 -9.35
N ASP A 84 -4.42 0.89 -8.46
CA ASP A 84 -5.79 1.41 -8.51
C ASP A 84 -6.02 2.31 -9.73
N HIS A 85 -5.02 3.14 -10.10
CA HIS A 85 -5.06 3.96 -11.32
C HIS A 85 -5.04 3.13 -12.60
N ALA A 86 -4.33 2.00 -12.60
CA ALA A 86 -4.33 1.05 -13.70
C ALA A 86 -5.65 0.29 -13.85
N GLY A 87 -6.59 0.44 -12.90
CA GLY A 87 -7.93 -0.11 -12.99
C GLY A 87 -8.08 -1.54 -12.47
N MET A 88 -7.15 -2.04 -11.65
CA MET A 88 -7.23 -3.39 -11.07
C MET A 88 -8.55 -3.61 -10.31
N ASP A 89 -9.21 -4.75 -10.48
CA ASP A 89 -10.45 -5.06 -9.76
C ASP A 89 -10.19 -5.30 -8.27
N MET A 90 -9.11 -6.03 -7.98
CA MET A 90 -8.72 -6.43 -6.63
C MET A 90 -7.25 -6.09 -6.35
N ILE A 91 -6.98 -5.66 -5.12
CA ILE A 91 -5.61 -5.47 -4.61
C ILE A 91 -5.43 -6.34 -3.37
N LEU A 92 -4.39 -7.16 -3.38
CA LEU A 92 -4.01 -8.02 -2.27
C LEU A 92 -2.81 -7.47 -1.52
N VAL A 93 -2.97 -7.20 -0.23
CA VAL A 93 -1.85 -7.07 0.69
C VAL A 93 -1.51 -8.46 1.17
N GLY A 94 -0.66 -9.12 0.39
CA GLY A 94 -0.31 -10.52 0.58
C GLY A 94 0.93 -10.69 1.44
N ASP A 95 0.98 -11.76 2.22
CA ASP A 95 2.14 -12.14 3.06
C ASP A 95 3.43 -12.35 2.25
N SER A 96 3.33 -12.56 0.93
CA SER A 96 4.45 -12.44 -0.03
C SER A 96 5.31 -11.18 0.16
N LEU A 97 4.77 -10.11 0.78
CA LEU A 97 5.53 -8.92 1.17
C LEU A 97 6.71 -9.23 2.09
N ALA A 98 6.67 -10.32 2.85
CA ALA A 98 7.77 -10.80 3.68
C ALA A 98 9.04 -10.91 2.84
N MET A 99 8.95 -11.57 1.70
CA MET A 99 10.08 -11.80 0.81
C MET A 99 10.38 -10.59 -0.07
N VAL A 100 9.35 -10.00 -0.69
CA VAL A 100 9.56 -9.00 -1.76
C VAL A 100 9.66 -7.56 -1.27
N ALA A 101 9.25 -7.28 -0.03
CA ALA A 101 9.28 -5.93 0.55
C ALA A 101 10.10 -5.87 1.86
N LEU A 102 10.09 -6.93 2.68
CA LEU A 102 10.83 -6.98 3.94
C LEU A 102 12.16 -7.73 3.82
N GLY A 103 12.40 -8.47 2.74
CA GLY A 103 13.64 -9.20 2.50
C GLY A 103 13.83 -10.45 3.37
N MET A 104 12.74 -10.97 3.95
CA MET A 104 12.72 -12.24 4.70
C MET A 104 12.94 -13.44 3.76
N GLU A 105 13.38 -14.57 4.32
CA GLU A 105 13.64 -15.77 3.51
C GLU A 105 12.33 -16.45 3.06
N ASP A 106 11.30 -16.39 3.89
CA ASP A 106 9.98 -16.91 3.59
C ASP A 106 8.83 -16.10 4.21
N THR A 107 7.58 -16.53 3.99
CA THR A 107 6.39 -15.85 4.48
C THR A 107 5.96 -16.26 5.89
N SER A 108 6.64 -17.23 6.52
CA SER A 108 6.26 -17.73 7.84
C SER A 108 6.70 -16.80 8.99
N GLU A 109 7.67 -15.92 8.72
CA GLU A 109 8.21 -14.97 9.70
C GLU A 109 7.34 -13.72 9.89
N VAL A 110 6.47 -13.40 8.92
CA VAL A 110 5.74 -12.12 8.92
C VAL A 110 4.67 -12.08 10.01
N LEU A 111 4.67 -10.99 10.76
CA LEU A 111 3.76 -10.78 11.87
C LEU A 111 2.48 -10.04 11.44
N MET A 112 1.44 -10.17 12.26
CA MET A 112 0.19 -9.43 12.07
C MET A 112 0.42 -7.92 12.04
N GLU A 113 1.29 -7.40 12.89
CA GLU A 113 1.61 -5.96 12.99
C GLU A 113 2.23 -5.41 11.71
N GLU A 114 3.07 -6.19 11.05
CA GLU A 114 3.70 -5.86 9.78
C GLU A 114 2.65 -5.84 8.67
N MET A 115 1.81 -6.89 8.59
CA MET A 115 0.68 -6.93 7.66
C MET A 115 -0.25 -5.71 7.84
N LEU A 116 -0.57 -5.35 9.08
CA LEU A 116 -1.41 -4.19 9.38
C LEU A 116 -0.78 -2.86 8.91
N LEU A 117 0.54 -2.71 9.02
CA LEU A 117 1.25 -1.52 8.53
C LEU A 117 1.08 -1.37 7.02
N HIS A 118 1.32 -2.44 6.27
CA HIS A 118 1.19 -2.46 4.81
C HIS A 118 -0.27 -2.26 4.38
N CYS A 119 -1.22 -2.93 5.04
CA CYS A 119 -2.66 -2.73 4.82
C CYS A 119 -3.09 -1.26 4.98
N LYS A 120 -2.64 -0.59 6.06
CA LYS A 120 -2.93 0.84 6.27
C LYS A 120 -2.35 1.72 5.16
N SER A 121 -1.16 1.38 4.66
CA SER A 121 -0.50 2.10 3.58
C SER A 121 -1.29 1.99 2.27
N VAL A 122 -1.64 0.76 1.89
CA VAL A 122 -2.45 0.44 0.71
C VAL A 122 -3.85 1.07 0.79
N ALA A 123 -4.52 0.98 1.94
CA ALA A 123 -5.86 1.54 2.13
C ALA A 123 -5.92 3.08 1.97
N ARG A 124 -4.82 3.79 2.20
CA ARG A 124 -4.75 5.24 1.93
C ARG A 124 -4.71 5.55 0.43
N ALA A 125 -4.07 4.70 -0.35
CA ALA A 125 -3.90 4.87 -1.80
C ALA A 125 -5.15 4.45 -2.58
N THR A 126 -5.72 3.30 -2.27
CA THR A 126 -6.80 2.68 -3.04
C THR A 126 -8.13 3.42 -2.87
N LYS A 127 -8.74 3.85 -3.98
CA LYS A 127 -10.07 4.47 -4.00
C LYS A 127 -11.12 3.56 -4.61
N SER A 128 -10.76 2.75 -5.59
CA SER A 128 -11.72 1.96 -6.36
C SER A 128 -11.64 0.46 -6.09
N ALA A 129 -10.45 -0.14 -6.18
CA ALA A 129 -10.25 -1.59 -6.13
C ALA A 129 -10.78 -2.23 -4.82
N PHE A 130 -11.10 -3.52 -4.89
CA PHE A 130 -11.49 -4.30 -3.73
C PHE A 130 -10.25 -4.81 -2.99
N THR A 131 -10.02 -4.32 -1.77
CA THR A 131 -8.80 -4.62 -1.00
C THR A 131 -8.95 -5.86 -0.13
N VAL A 132 -7.99 -6.77 -0.24
CA VAL A 132 -7.88 -8.01 0.53
C VAL A 132 -6.60 -7.95 1.37
N GLY A 133 -6.66 -8.26 2.66
CA GLY A 133 -5.48 -8.43 3.50
C GLY A 133 -5.28 -9.90 3.89
N ASP A 134 -4.06 -10.41 3.76
CA ASP A 134 -3.73 -11.76 4.21
C ASP A 134 -3.68 -11.88 5.74
N LEU A 135 -4.30 -12.92 6.27
CA LEU A 135 -4.03 -13.38 7.61
C LEU A 135 -2.69 -14.16 7.57
N PRO A 136 -1.65 -13.68 8.27
CA PRO A 136 -0.36 -14.37 8.28
C PRO A 136 -0.45 -15.64 9.12
N MET A 137 0.52 -16.54 8.90
CA MET A 137 0.60 -17.82 9.62
C MET A 137 0.56 -17.61 11.14
N GLY A 138 -0.13 -18.50 11.84
CA GLY A 138 -0.28 -18.49 13.30
C GLY A 138 -1.42 -17.61 13.81
N THR A 139 -2.13 -16.89 12.93
CA THR A 139 -3.19 -15.96 13.32
C THR A 139 -4.61 -16.51 13.12
N TYR A 140 -4.76 -17.68 12.48
CA TYR A 140 -6.08 -18.23 12.16
C TYR A 140 -6.22 -19.75 12.33
N GLU A 141 -5.13 -20.46 12.59
CA GLU A 141 -5.05 -21.92 12.60
C GLU A 141 -5.41 -22.52 13.96
N ILE A 142 -5.30 -21.75 15.05
CA ILE A 142 -5.54 -22.29 16.41
C ILE A 142 -7.03 -22.58 16.61
N SER A 143 -7.91 -21.66 16.18
CA SER A 143 -9.36 -21.85 16.25
C SER A 143 -10.14 -20.87 15.37
N PRO A 144 -11.40 -21.18 15.01
CA PRO A 144 -12.28 -20.23 14.34
C PRO A 144 -12.48 -18.91 15.11
N ALA A 145 -12.41 -18.94 16.44
CA ALA A 145 -12.54 -17.75 17.28
C ALA A 145 -11.32 -16.83 17.17
N GLN A 146 -10.11 -17.40 17.19
CA GLN A 146 -8.86 -16.67 16.95
C GLN A 146 -8.87 -16.03 15.56
N ALA A 147 -9.21 -16.81 14.53
CA ALA A 147 -9.26 -16.34 13.16
C ALA A 147 -10.24 -15.17 12.97
N LEU A 148 -11.41 -15.23 13.60
CA LEU A 148 -12.36 -14.12 13.60
C LEU A 148 -11.79 -12.87 14.28
N GLN A 149 -11.09 -13.00 15.41
CA GLN A 149 -10.43 -11.87 16.07
C GLN A 149 -9.36 -11.23 15.18
N SER A 150 -8.55 -12.04 14.51
CA SER A 150 -7.53 -11.61 13.55
C SER A 150 -8.18 -10.90 12.35
N ALA A 151 -9.25 -11.47 11.79
CA ALA A 151 -9.99 -10.87 10.69
C ALA A 151 -10.63 -9.52 11.04
N ILE A 152 -11.22 -9.40 12.24
CA ILE A 152 -11.76 -8.14 12.75
C ILE A 152 -10.64 -7.09 12.88
N THR A 153 -9.48 -7.49 13.40
CA THR A 153 -8.32 -6.60 13.53
C THR A 153 -7.83 -6.15 12.15
N MET A 154 -7.72 -7.06 11.19
CA MET A 154 -7.31 -6.76 9.81
C MET A 154 -8.24 -5.75 9.14
N VAL A 155 -9.56 -5.94 9.25
CA VAL A 155 -10.55 -5.01 8.66
C VAL A 155 -10.54 -3.66 9.37
N LYS A 156 -10.58 -3.62 10.71
CA LYS A 156 -10.68 -2.36 11.46
C LYS A 156 -9.40 -1.54 11.45
N THR A 157 -8.27 -2.20 11.68
CA THR A 157 -6.97 -1.55 11.81
C THR A 157 -6.26 -1.46 10.46
N GLY A 158 -6.28 -2.54 9.69
CA GLY A 158 -5.70 -2.58 8.34
C GLY A 158 -6.53 -1.86 7.29
N ARG A 159 -7.82 -1.61 7.55
CA ARG A 159 -8.73 -0.88 6.65
C ARG A 159 -8.92 -1.54 5.27
N VAL A 160 -8.82 -2.86 5.22
CA VAL A 160 -9.14 -3.66 4.04
C VAL A 160 -10.62 -4.05 4.04
N LYS A 161 -11.15 -4.41 2.86
CA LYS A 161 -12.57 -4.79 2.69
C LYS A 161 -12.82 -6.27 2.99
N SER A 162 -11.79 -7.11 2.93
CA SER A 162 -11.88 -8.56 3.15
C SER A 162 -10.55 -9.15 3.62
N VAL A 163 -10.58 -10.42 3.99
CA VAL A 163 -9.37 -11.18 4.35
C VAL A 163 -9.12 -12.35 3.42
N LYS A 164 -7.87 -12.79 3.29
CA LYS A 164 -7.49 -14.07 2.69
C LYS A 164 -6.83 -14.97 3.76
N LEU A 165 -7.09 -16.27 3.67
CA LEU A 165 -6.46 -17.30 4.51
C LEU A 165 -6.21 -18.57 3.69
N GLU A 166 -5.25 -19.39 4.15
CA GLU A 166 -4.82 -20.59 3.44
C GLU A 166 -5.32 -21.87 4.10
N GLY A 167 -5.80 -22.81 3.29
CA GLY A 167 -6.26 -24.12 3.76
C GLY A 167 -7.53 -24.57 3.05
N GLY A 168 -7.70 -25.89 3.00
CA GLY A 168 -8.77 -26.56 2.30
C GLY A 168 -9.98 -26.81 3.19
N ALA A 169 -10.55 -28.01 3.07
CA ALA A 169 -11.73 -28.42 3.81
C ALA A 169 -11.57 -28.29 5.34
N GLU A 170 -10.36 -28.42 5.86
CA GLU A 170 -10.07 -28.27 7.29
C GLU A 170 -10.30 -26.84 7.80
N MET A 171 -10.22 -25.83 6.93
CA MET A 171 -10.47 -24.42 7.27
C MET A 171 -11.94 -24.01 7.09
N ALA A 172 -12.83 -24.90 6.62
CA ALA A 172 -14.24 -24.58 6.43
C ALA A 172 -14.94 -24.04 7.70
N PRO A 173 -14.73 -24.60 8.92
CA PRO A 173 -15.30 -24.02 10.14
C PRO A 173 -14.81 -22.59 10.43
N THR A 174 -13.53 -22.32 10.13
CA THR A 174 -12.91 -21.01 10.29
C THR A 174 -13.48 -20.00 9.31
N ILE A 175 -13.56 -20.35 8.01
CA ILE A 175 -14.16 -19.51 6.97
C ILE A 175 -15.61 -19.20 7.33
N SER A 176 -16.41 -20.21 7.69
CA SER A 176 -17.81 -20.05 8.08
C SER A 176 -17.98 -19.10 9.26
N LYS A 177 -17.10 -19.18 10.26
CA LYS A 177 -17.13 -18.28 11.42
C LYS A 177 -16.87 -16.82 11.05
N ILE A 178 -15.89 -16.58 10.17
CA ILE A 178 -15.53 -15.23 9.70
C ILE A 178 -16.65 -14.64 8.83
N THR A 179 -17.15 -15.42 7.88
CA THR A 179 -18.18 -14.97 6.93
C THR A 179 -19.51 -14.71 7.63
N SER A 180 -19.88 -15.52 8.64
CA SER A 180 -21.07 -15.30 9.48
C SER A 180 -21.01 -14.01 10.29
N ALA A 181 -19.81 -13.47 10.54
CA ALA A 181 -19.63 -12.17 11.18
C ALA A 181 -19.68 -10.98 10.18
N GLY A 182 -19.93 -11.25 8.89
CA GLY A 182 -20.04 -10.25 7.83
C GLY A 182 -18.71 -9.85 7.19
N ILE A 183 -17.61 -10.57 7.46
CA ILE A 183 -16.30 -10.31 6.84
C ILE A 183 -16.14 -11.21 5.62
N PRO A 184 -15.97 -10.68 4.40
CA PRO A 184 -15.75 -11.49 3.22
C PRO A 184 -14.40 -12.22 3.29
N VAL A 185 -14.37 -13.48 2.85
CA VAL A 185 -13.16 -14.32 2.83
C VAL A 185 -12.83 -14.73 1.40
N LEU A 186 -11.60 -14.45 0.98
CA LEU A 186 -10.96 -15.05 -0.19
C LEU A 186 -10.20 -16.29 0.28
N ALA A 187 -10.65 -17.48 -0.08
CA ALA A 187 -9.95 -18.70 0.29
C ALA A 187 -8.68 -18.89 -0.56
N HIS A 188 -7.72 -19.69 -0.08
CA HIS A 188 -6.54 -20.07 -0.85
C HIS A 188 -6.27 -21.57 -0.68
N ILE A 189 -6.29 -22.30 -1.81
CA ILE A 189 -6.01 -23.74 -1.88
C ILE A 189 -5.00 -24.05 -3.00
N GLY A 190 -4.53 -25.29 -3.04
CA GLY A 190 -3.43 -25.69 -3.90
C GLY A 190 -2.12 -25.59 -3.13
N LEU A 191 -1.10 -24.98 -3.71
CA LEU A 191 0.12 -24.69 -2.96
C LEU A 191 -0.16 -23.53 -2.00
N THR A 192 -0.03 -23.78 -0.69
CA THR A 192 -0.20 -22.78 0.37
C THR A 192 1.18 -22.45 0.97
N PRO A 193 1.84 -21.34 0.56
CA PRO A 193 3.20 -20.98 0.95
C PRO A 193 3.45 -21.01 2.46
N GLN A 194 2.48 -20.63 3.29
CA GLN A 194 2.62 -20.66 4.75
C GLN A 194 2.90 -22.07 5.30
N ARG A 195 2.56 -23.10 4.53
CA ARG A 195 2.79 -24.52 4.87
C ARG A 195 3.94 -25.14 4.09
N GLN A 196 4.83 -24.34 3.49
CA GLN A 196 5.91 -24.85 2.63
C GLN A 196 6.75 -25.95 3.29
N ASN A 197 7.02 -25.85 4.60
CA ASN A 197 7.80 -26.84 5.34
C ASN A 197 7.08 -28.20 5.42
N ALA A 198 5.76 -28.18 5.62
CA ALA A 198 4.93 -29.40 5.61
C ALA A 198 4.77 -29.98 4.19
N LEU A 199 4.78 -29.12 3.17
CA LEU A 199 4.63 -29.51 1.76
C LEU A 199 5.94 -29.93 1.08
N GLY A 200 7.09 -29.77 1.77
CA GLY A 200 8.41 -30.07 1.22
C GLY A 200 8.84 -29.07 0.13
N GLY A 201 8.49 -27.79 0.31
CA GLY A 201 8.78 -26.67 -0.58
C GLY A 201 7.66 -26.32 -1.56
N PHE A 202 7.97 -25.44 -2.52
CA PHE A 202 7.03 -24.94 -3.53
C PHE A 202 6.75 -25.96 -4.64
N ARG A 203 5.93 -26.97 -4.33
CA ARG A 203 5.58 -28.05 -5.26
C ARG A 203 4.19 -27.87 -5.84
N VAL A 204 4.08 -28.15 -7.14
CA VAL A 204 2.80 -28.17 -7.86
C VAL A 204 1.85 -29.21 -7.26
N GLN A 205 0.60 -28.81 -7.00
CA GLN A 205 -0.46 -29.64 -6.42
C GLN A 205 -1.41 -30.18 -7.50
N GLY A 206 -2.13 -31.27 -7.23
CA GLY A 206 -3.13 -31.80 -8.18
C GLY A 206 -2.55 -32.55 -9.38
N LYS A 207 -1.31 -33.08 -9.28
CA LYS A 207 -0.67 -33.86 -10.36
C LYS A 207 -1.22 -35.28 -10.53
N THR A 208 -1.86 -35.81 -9.50
CA THR A 208 -2.47 -37.15 -9.51
C THR A 208 -3.97 -37.02 -9.37
N THR A 209 -4.73 -38.00 -9.85
CA THR A 209 -6.20 -38.02 -9.71
C THR A 209 -6.63 -37.85 -8.25
N ALA A 210 -5.96 -38.54 -7.32
CA ALA A 210 -6.25 -38.42 -5.89
C ALA A 210 -6.04 -36.98 -5.38
N SER A 211 -4.88 -36.37 -5.67
CA SER A 211 -4.59 -34.98 -5.26
C SER A 211 -5.53 -33.96 -5.93
N ALA A 212 -5.91 -34.18 -7.20
CA ALA A 212 -6.86 -33.33 -7.90
C ALA A 212 -8.29 -33.44 -7.32
N LEU A 213 -8.70 -34.64 -6.87
CA LEU A 213 -9.97 -34.85 -6.17
C LEU A 213 -9.97 -34.19 -4.78
N THR A 214 -8.86 -34.24 -4.04
CA THR A 214 -8.70 -33.49 -2.80
C THR A 214 -8.85 -31.99 -3.05
N LEU A 215 -8.16 -31.44 -4.07
CA LEU A 215 -8.28 -30.03 -4.43
C LEU A 215 -9.72 -29.61 -4.76
N LEU A 216 -10.46 -30.44 -5.52
CA LEU A 216 -11.87 -30.18 -5.82
C LEU A 216 -12.74 -30.24 -4.55
N THR A 217 -12.46 -31.17 -3.64
CA THR A 217 -13.15 -31.29 -2.36
C THR A 217 -12.91 -30.05 -1.50
N ASP A 218 -11.66 -29.59 -1.41
CA ASP A 218 -11.28 -28.37 -0.71
C ASP A 218 -11.98 -27.15 -1.31
N ALA A 219 -11.98 -27.03 -2.65
CA ALA A 219 -12.64 -25.94 -3.37
C ALA A 219 -14.14 -25.85 -3.07
N LEU A 220 -14.83 -27.00 -3.06
CA LEU A 220 -16.25 -27.07 -2.71
C LEU A 220 -16.49 -26.74 -1.23
N ALA A 221 -15.64 -27.25 -0.34
CA ALA A 221 -15.77 -27.01 1.10
C ALA A 221 -15.59 -25.53 1.47
N VAL A 222 -14.59 -24.84 0.90
CA VAL A 222 -14.38 -23.41 1.18
C VAL A 222 -15.49 -22.54 0.57
N GLN A 223 -16.05 -22.96 -0.58
CA GLN A 223 -17.21 -22.32 -1.17
C GLN A 223 -18.45 -22.46 -0.26
N ASP A 224 -18.75 -23.67 0.19
CA ASP A 224 -19.92 -23.94 1.01
C ASP A 224 -19.79 -23.31 2.41
N ALA A 225 -18.57 -23.09 2.89
CA ALA A 225 -18.28 -22.28 4.08
C ALA A 225 -18.50 -20.77 3.90
N GLY A 226 -18.73 -20.30 2.67
CA GLY A 226 -19.10 -18.92 2.36
C GLY A 226 -17.97 -18.03 1.85
N ALA A 227 -16.83 -18.59 1.41
CA ALA A 227 -15.82 -17.82 0.70
C ALA A 227 -16.42 -17.15 -0.55
N PHE A 228 -16.06 -15.88 -0.82
CA PHE A 228 -16.62 -15.17 -1.97
C PHE A 228 -15.90 -15.49 -3.29
N ALA A 229 -14.67 -15.99 -3.19
CA ALA A 229 -13.79 -16.44 -4.27
C ALA A 229 -12.72 -17.36 -3.67
N VAL A 230 -11.96 -18.05 -4.52
CA VAL A 230 -10.85 -18.92 -4.09
C VAL A 230 -9.63 -18.75 -5.01
N VAL A 231 -8.45 -18.57 -4.42
CA VAL A 231 -7.17 -18.61 -5.12
C VAL A 231 -6.78 -20.08 -5.37
N LEU A 232 -6.36 -20.38 -6.59
CA LEU A 232 -5.76 -21.67 -6.97
C LEU A 232 -4.29 -21.43 -7.33
N GLU A 233 -3.36 -21.90 -6.51
CA GLU A 233 -1.93 -21.71 -6.72
C GLU A 233 -1.21 -23.00 -7.14
N ALA A 234 -0.38 -22.87 -8.18
CA ALA A 234 0.49 -23.94 -8.70
C ALA A 234 -0.25 -25.27 -8.97
N VAL A 235 -1.37 -25.19 -9.71
CA VAL A 235 -2.23 -26.32 -10.09
C VAL A 235 -2.15 -26.56 -11.61
N PRO A 236 -2.14 -27.81 -12.13
CA PRO A 236 -2.25 -28.06 -13.56
C PRO A 236 -3.47 -27.37 -14.19
N ALA A 237 -3.27 -26.71 -15.34
CA ALA A 237 -4.29 -25.88 -15.98
C ALA A 237 -5.61 -26.61 -16.26
N GLN A 238 -5.54 -27.88 -16.65
CA GLN A 238 -6.73 -28.71 -16.90
C GLN A 238 -7.54 -28.97 -15.62
N VAL A 239 -6.86 -29.18 -14.49
CA VAL A 239 -7.48 -29.38 -13.18
C VAL A 239 -8.12 -28.08 -12.71
N ALA A 240 -7.39 -26.97 -12.74
CA ALA A 240 -7.91 -25.66 -12.36
C ALA A 240 -9.12 -25.23 -13.20
N GLY A 241 -9.10 -25.50 -14.52
CA GLY A 241 -10.24 -25.25 -15.40
C GLY A 241 -11.45 -26.12 -15.06
N LEU A 242 -11.25 -27.38 -14.68
CA LEU A 242 -12.35 -28.25 -14.22
C LEU A 242 -12.92 -27.75 -12.89
N VAL A 243 -12.07 -27.45 -11.90
CA VAL A 243 -12.49 -26.89 -10.61
C VAL A 243 -13.29 -25.61 -10.81
N THR A 244 -12.81 -24.70 -11.65
CA THR A 244 -13.50 -23.43 -11.96
C THR A 244 -14.93 -23.64 -12.50
N ARG A 245 -15.16 -24.68 -13.31
CA ARG A 245 -16.49 -24.99 -13.84
C ARG A 245 -17.43 -25.63 -12.80
N GLN A 246 -16.89 -26.22 -11.74
CA GLN A 246 -17.68 -26.85 -10.67
C GLN A 246 -18.12 -25.85 -9.59
N LEU A 247 -17.39 -24.74 -9.45
CA LEU A 247 -17.70 -23.71 -8.46
C LEU A 247 -18.77 -22.73 -8.97
N ARG A 248 -19.47 -22.12 -8.01
CA ARG A 248 -20.42 -21.00 -8.14
C ARG A 248 -19.77 -19.66 -7.76
N ILE A 249 -18.54 -19.70 -7.23
CA ILE A 249 -17.73 -18.53 -6.87
C ILE A 249 -16.55 -18.40 -7.83
N PRO A 250 -15.98 -17.19 -8.03
CA PRO A 250 -14.85 -16.99 -8.92
C PRO A 250 -13.60 -17.70 -8.40
N THR A 251 -12.80 -18.24 -9.32
CA THR A 251 -11.44 -18.72 -9.06
C THR A 251 -10.41 -17.70 -9.52
N ILE A 252 -9.40 -17.42 -8.69
CA ILE A 252 -8.28 -16.55 -9.05
C ILE A 252 -7.02 -17.41 -9.21
N GLY A 253 -6.48 -17.49 -10.43
CA GLY A 253 -5.31 -18.33 -10.71
C GLY A 253 -3.99 -17.61 -10.45
N ILE A 254 -3.01 -18.36 -9.93
CA ILE A 254 -1.59 -18.00 -9.98
C ILE A 254 -0.79 -19.27 -10.27
N GLY A 255 -0.25 -19.36 -11.50
CA GLY A 255 0.30 -20.63 -11.99
C GLY A 255 -0.72 -21.76 -12.15
N ALA A 256 -2.00 -21.41 -12.34
CA ALA A 256 -3.12 -22.33 -12.54
C ALA A 256 -3.71 -22.32 -13.97
N GLY A 257 -3.03 -21.67 -14.91
CA GLY A 257 -3.52 -21.50 -16.29
C GLY A 257 -4.60 -20.43 -16.43
N ASN A 258 -5.04 -20.18 -17.67
CA ASN A 258 -5.96 -19.09 -18.03
C ASN A 258 -7.46 -19.46 -17.93
N ALA A 259 -7.79 -20.67 -17.47
CA ALA A 259 -9.17 -21.13 -17.33
C ALA A 259 -9.83 -20.73 -16.00
N CYS A 260 -9.08 -20.10 -15.08
CA CYS A 260 -9.63 -19.49 -13.88
C CYS A 260 -10.48 -18.24 -14.21
N SER A 261 -11.35 -17.85 -13.28
CA SER A 261 -12.21 -16.65 -13.44
C SER A 261 -11.45 -15.33 -13.40
N GLY A 262 -10.21 -15.34 -12.93
CA GLY A 262 -9.32 -14.20 -12.84
C GLY A 262 -7.88 -14.66 -12.59
N GLN A 263 -6.97 -13.71 -12.46
CA GLN A 263 -5.54 -13.99 -12.25
C GLN A 263 -4.96 -13.04 -11.20
N VAL A 264 -3.95 -13.53 -10.46
CA VAL A 264 -3.14 -12.73 -9.54
C VAL A 264 -1.65 -12.95 -9.80
N LEU A 265 -0.86 -11.88 -9.70
CA LEU A 265 0.60 -11.94 -9.65
C LEU A 265 1.12 -11.04 -8.53
N VAL A 266 2.30 -11.39 -8.01
CA VAL A 266 3.08 -10.52 -7.13
C VAL A 266 3.59 -9.33 -7.96
N HIS A 267 3.24 -8.10 -7.58
CA HIS A 267 3.55 -6.93 -8.44
C HIS A 267 5.05 -6.75 -8.67
N VAL A 268 5.89 -7.01 -7.66
CA VAL A 268 7.36 -6.86 -7.75
C VAL A 268 7.90 -7.75 -8.85
N ASP A 269 7.40 -8.98 -8.92
CA ASP A 269 7.82 -9.98 -9.90
C ASP A 269 7.36 -9.60 -11.31
N MET A 270 6.10 -9.19 -11.48
CA MET A 270 5.60 -8.81 -12.80
C MET A 270 6.13 -7.46 -13.30
N LEU A 271 6.48 -6.53 -12.40
CA LEU A 271 7.04 -5.23 -12.79
C LEU A 271 8.57 -5.27 -13.02
N GLY A 272 9.22 -6.39 -12.70
CA GLY A 272 10.67 -6.51 -12.85
C GLY A 272 11.44 -5.65 -11.84
N ASN A 273 10.94 -5.52 -10.60
CA ASN A 273 11.59 -4.71 -9.56
C ASN A 273 12.50 -5.56 -8.66
N PHE A 274 13.53 -6.16 -9.25
CA PHE A 274 14.50 -7.00 -8.54
C PHE A 274 15.81 -7.09 -9.36
N PRO A 275 16.95 -7.43 -8.73
CA PRO A 275 18.22 -7.52 -9.43
C PRO A 275 18.22 -8.62 -10.52
N PRO A 276 19.02 -8.45 -11.59
CA PRO A 276 19.22 -9.48 -12.61
C PRO A 276 19.66 -10.81 -11.99
N GLY A 277 19.21 -11.92 -12.59
CA GLY A 277 19.58 -13.27 -12.13
C GLY A 277 18.71 -13.82 -11.00
N ARG A 278 17.77 -13.04 -10.44
CA ARG A 278 16.76 -13.59 -9.52
C ARG A 278 15.94 -14.68 -10.21
N PHE A 279 15.81 -15.82 -9.55
CA PHE A 279 14.95 -16.90 -10.04
C PHE A 279 13.48 -16.45 -9.95
N LEU A 280 12.79 -16.43 -11.09
CA LEU A 280 11.36 -16.19 -11.16
C LEU A 280 10.59 -17.52 -11.22
N PRO A 281 9.47 -17.66 -10.49
CA PRO A 281 8.58 -18.78 -10.68
C PRO A 281 8.12 -18.86 -12.14
N LYS A 282 8.07 -20.08 -12.69
CA LYS A 282 7.74 -20.32 -14.11
C LYS A 282 6.42 -19.71 -14.61
N PHE A 283 5.51 -19.38 -13.70
CA PHE A 283 4.20 -18.82 -14.02
C PHE A 283 4.20 -17.29 -14.11
N VAL A 284 5.31 -16.63 -13.73
CA VAL A 284 5.44 -15.19 -13.79
C VAL A 284 5.75 -14.78 -15.23
N LYS A 285 4.98 -13.80 -15.73
CA LYS A 285 5.36 -13.00 -16.89
C LYS A 285 5.79 -11.62 -16.40
N GLN A 286 6.97 -11.18 -16.83
CA GLN A 286 7.45 -9.83 -16.60
C GLN A 286 6.85 -8.88 -17.66
N TYR A 287 6.28 -7.76 -17.19
CA TYR A 287 5.63 -6.72 -17.99
C TYR A 287 6.41 -5.39 -17.99
N GLY A 288 7.45 -5.25 -17.16
CA GLY A 288 8.29 -4.05 -17.08
C GLY A 288 9.68 -4.33 -16.53
N ASN A 289 10.53 -3.31 -16.43
CA ASN A 289 11.89 -3.39 -15.86
C ASN A 289 12.13 -2.25 -14.88
N VAL A 290 11.38 -2.22 -13.78
CA VAL A 290 11.50 -1.17 -12.77
C VAL A 290 12.91 -1.12 -12.16
N TRP A 291 13.57 -2.27 -11.96
CA TRP A 291 14.93 -2.31 -11.45
C TRP A 291 15.91 -1.55 -12.35
N GLY A 292 15.88 -1.81 -13.67
CA GLY A 292 16.77 -1.16 -14.62
C GLY A 292 16.57 0.36 -14.66
N GLU A 293 15.31 0.80 -14.67
CA GLU A 293 14.98 2.23 -14.65
C GLU A 293 15.45 2.91 -13.35
N ALA A 294 15.22 2.28 -12.20
CA ALA A 294 15.65 2.80 -10.90
C ALA A 294 17.18 2.85 -10.78
N LEU A 295 17.87 1.78 -11.16
CA LEU A 295 19.33 1.72 -11.14
C LEU A 295 19.93 2.81 -12.03
N GLY A 296 19.47 2.92 -13.28
CA GLY A 296 19.98 3.93 -14.21
C GLY A 296 19.72 5.36 -13.74
N ALA A 297 18.57 5.62 -13.11
CA ALA A 297 18.27 6.93 -12.52
C ALA A 297 19.21 7.26 -11.34
N LEU A 298 19.45 6.31 -10.44
CA LEU A 298 20.36 6.48 -9.31
C LEU A 298 21.81 6.68 -9.76
N GLU A 299 22.26 5.97 -10.80
CA GLU A 299 23.60 6.14 -11.38
C GLU A 299 23.77 7.51 -12.01
N ARG A 300 22.80 7.99 -12.79
CA ARG A 300 22.82 9.35 -13.36
C ARG A 300 22.86 10.42 -12.26
N TYR A 301 21.99 10.31 -11.25
CA TYR A 301 22.00 11.22 -10.11
C TYR A 301 23.36 11.25 -9.40
N ARG A 302 23.95 10.07 -9.13
CA ARG A 302 25.30 9.96 -8.55
C ARG A 302 26.34 10.70 -9.40
N ASP A 303 26.31 10.51 -10.72
CA ASP A 303 27.30 11.07 -11.63
C ASP A 303 27.13 12.59 -11.79
N GLU A 304 25.89 13.08 -11.87
CA GLU A 304 25.58 14.51 -11.88
C GLU A 304 25.99 15.23 -10.60
N VAL A 305 25.80 14.60 -9.43
CA VAL A 305 26.29 15.12 -8.13
C VAL A 305 27.81 15.16 -8.11
N LYS A 306 28.48 14.09 -8.53
CA LYS A 306 29.96 14.01 -8.55
C LYS A 306 30.59 15.02 -9.50
N THR A 307 29.92 15.30 -10.62
CA THR A 307 30.38 16.28 -11.64
C THR A 307 29.86 17.69 -11.39
N ARG A 308 29.07 17.91 -10.33
CA ARG A 308 28.41 19.18 -9.99
C ARG A 308 27.51 19.75 -11.10
N VAL A 309 26.97 18.87 -11.95
CA VAL A 309 25.90 19.22 -12.88
C VAL A 309 24.59 19.43 -12.12
N TYR A 310 24.34 18.59 -11.10
CA TYR A 310 23.22 18.76 -10.17
C TYR A 310 23.71 19.26 -8.80
N PRO A 311 22.98 20.19 -8.14
CA PRO A 311 21.80 20.90 -8.64
C PRO A 311 22.14 22.00 -9.67
N GLU A 312 21.29 22.14 -10.69
CA GLU A 312 21.25 23.34 -11.54
C GLU A 312 20.62 24.54 -10.80
N GLU A 313 20.79 25.76 -11.32
CA GLU A 313 20.23 26.98 -10.73
C GLU A 313 18.72 26.92 -10.50
N MET A 314 17.96 26.27 -11.39
CA MET A 314 16.51 26.11 -11.22
C MET A 314 16.11 25.24 -10.00
N HIS A 315 17.06 24.48 -9.44
CA HIS A 315 16.86 23.66 -8.25
C HIS A 315 17.35 24.35 -6.97
N THR A 316 17.81 25.60 -7.05
CA THR A 316 18.30 26.37 -5.90
C THR A 316 17.31 27.46 -5.48
N TYR A 317 17.63 28.15 -4.39
CA TYR A 317 16.85 29.26 -3.87
C TYR A 317 17.66 30.54 -4.01
N PRO A 318 17.07 31.63 -4.52
CA PRO A 318 17.79 32.89 -4.65
C PRO A 318 17.95 33.59 -3.29
N MET A 319 19.06 34.32 -3.15
CA MET A 319 19.30 35.33 -2.11
C MET A 319 19.60 36.66 -2.82
N SER A 320 19.19 37.79 -2.24
CA SER A 320 19.58 39.10 -2.78
C SER A 320 21.07 39.33 -2.57
N GLN A 321 21.74 39.93 -3.57
CA GLN A 321 23.18 40.21 -3.49
C GLN A 321 23.55 40.98 -2.22
N GLU A 322 22.75 41.99 -1.83
CA GLU A 322 22.97 42.79 -0.62
C GLU A 322 23.02 41.95 0.68
N GLU A 323 22.17 40.94 0.79
CA GLU A 323 22.16 40.05 1.96
C GLU A 323 23.34 39.07 1.94
N PHE A 324 23.77 38.66 0.74
CA PHE A 324 24.93 37.80 0.57
C PHE A 324 26.23 38.56 0.91
N ASP A 325 26.37 39.80 0.45
CA ASP A 325 27.54 40.64 0.72
C ASP A 325 27.70 40.93 2.23
N GLU A 326 26.58 41.20 2.94
CA GLU A 326 26.61 41.37 4.40
C GLU A 326 26.97 40.04 5.10
N PHE A 327 26.44 38.91 4.63
CA PHE A 327 26.81 37.60 5.16
C PHE A 327 28.31 37.32 4.99
N GLU A 328 28.90 37.61 3.82
CA GLU A 328 30.35 37.46 3.60
C GLU A 328 31.17 38.29 4.57
N ARG A 329 30.82 39.57 4.76
CA ARG A 329 31.50 40.44 5.74
C ARG A 329 31.44 39.89 7.16
N VAL A 330 30.26 39.45 7.61
CA VAL A 330 30.10 38.88 8.95
C VAL A 330 30.94 37.61 9.14
N VAL A 331 31.07 36.77 8.10
CA VAL A 331 31.90 35.55 8.16
C VAL A 331 33.39 35.88 8.27
N GLU A 332 33.88 36.89 7.54
CA GLU A 332 35.27 37.34 7.63
C GLU A 332 35.61 37.89 9.03
N ASP A 333 34.78 38.78 9.56
CA ASP A 333 34.94 39.36 10.90
C ASP A 333 35.00 38.28 12.00
N GLU A 334 34.21 37.20 11.87
CA GLU A 334 34.23 36.08 12.84
C GLU A 334 35.48 35.19 12.70
N ARG A 335 36.02 35.00 11.49
CA ARG A 335 37.26 34.24 11.30
C ARG A 335 38.46 34.96 11.91
N GLU A 336 38.57 36.27 11.72
CA GLU A 336 39.65 37.06 12.31
C GLU A 336 39.65 36.99 13.84
N LYS A 337 38.46 36.97 14.47
CA LYS A 337 38.34 36.80 15.94
C LYS A 337 38.79 35.43 16.42
N VAL A 338 38.60 34.37 15.63
CA VAL A 338 39.01 33.00 15.95
C VAL A 338 40.52 32.81 15.76
N ASP A 339 41.11 33.39 14.71
CA ASP A 339 42.55 33.30 14.44
C ASP A 339 43.40 34.17 15.40
N LEU A 340 42.77 35.08 16.17
CA LEU A 340 43.38 35.89 17.23
C LEU A 340 43.37 35.21 18.62
N LEU A 341 42.81 34.01 18.75
CA LEU A 341 42.78 33.18 19.98
C LEU A 341 43.75 31.99 19.89
#